data_AF-A0A6B2JU06-F1
#
_entry.id   AF-A0A6B2JU06-F1
#
_cell.length_a   1.000
_cell.length_b   1.000
_cell.length_c   1.000
_cell.angle_alpha   90.00
_cell.angle_beta   90.00
_cell.angle_gamma   90.00
#
_symmetry.space_group_name_H-M   'P 1'
#
loop_
_entity.id
_entity.type
_entity.pdbx_description
1 polymer ?
#
loop_
_entity_poly.entity_id
_entity_poly.type
_entity_poly.pdbx_seq_one_letter_code
_entity_poly.pdbx_strand_id
1 'polypeptide(L)'
;MVRSFTGQDVLEANSYSKSLLRVAAEMARERLAFVDYFPSYESVTLTDRSRAYGPDRIHPTAEIVELNVGRMLAAYRQGPADCAAAPDRVGAAPKN
;
A
#
# COMPACT_ATOMS: atom_id res chain seq x y z
N MET A 1 11.27 19.07 16.19
CA MET A 1 10.36 17.90 16.19
C MET A 1 9.03 18.36 15.62
N VAL A 2 8.73 17.99 14.37
CA VAL A 2 7.50 18.42 13.67
C VAL A 2 6.34 17.60 14.25
N ARG A 3 5.29 18.28 14.70
CA ARG A 3 4.11 17.66 15.33
C ARG A 3 2.96 17.58 14.33
N SER A 4 2.22 16.48 14.37
CA SER A 4 0.94 16.34 13.68
C SER A 4 -0.11 17.26 14.31
N PHE A 5 -1.25 17.47 13.64
CA PHE A 5 -2.39 18.23 14.18
C PHE A 5 -2.93 17.64 15.51
N THR A 6 -2.58 16.39 15.83
CA THR A 6 -2.91 15.69 17.08
C THR A 6 -1.84 15.82 18.18
N GLY A 7 -0.76 16.57 17.94
CA GLY A 7 0.35 16.74 18.88
C GLY A 7 1.36 15.58 18.92
N GLN A 8 1.09 14.48 18.22
CA GLN A 8 1.98 13.33 18.07
C GLN A 8 3.13 13.60 17.10
N ASP A 9 4.20 12.82 17.20
CA ASP A 9 5.29 12.88 16.22
C ASP A 9 4.77 12.49 14.82
N VAL A 10 5.12 13.27 13.81
CA VAL A 10 4.62 13.05 12.45
C VAL A 10 5.08 11.72 11.87
N LEU A 11 6.27 11.22 12.23
CA LEU A 11 6.75 9.94 11.74
C LEU A 11 6.00 8.79 12.40
N GLU A 12 5.74 8.90 13.70
CA GLU A 12 4.95 7.91 14.45
C GLU A 12 3.53 7.83 13.90
N ALA A 13 2.84 8.97 13.79
CA ALA A 13 1.48 9.04 13.27
C ALA A 13 1.39 8.49 11.83
N ASN A 14 2.33 8.88 10.96
CA ASN A 14 2.36 8.36 9.59
C ASN A 14 2.63 6.87 9.52
N SER A 15 3.58 6.37 10.32
CA SER A 15 3.92 4.95 10.36
C SER A 15 2.73 4.15 10.84
N TYR A 16 2.08 4.57 11.92
CA TYR A 16 0.88 3.94 12.44
C TYR A 16 -0.25 3.88 11.40
N SER A 17 -0.65 5.03 10.83
CA SER A 17 -1.76 5.06 9.88
C SER A 17 -1.49 4.25 8.61
N LYS A 18 -0.26 4.25 8.09
CA LYS A 18 0.09 3.51 6.87
C LYS A 18 0.19 2.01 7.12
N SER A 19 0.75 1.60 8.27
CA SER A 19 0.78 0.18 8.67
C SER A 19 -0.64 -0.37 8.91
N LEU A 20 -1.54 0.42 9.52
CA LEU A 20 -2.94 0.03 9.63
C LEU A 20 -3.63 -0.11 8.28
N LEU A 21 -3.36 0.82 7.35
CA LEU A 21 -3.92 0.75 6.00
C LEU A 21 -3.45 -0.51 5.26
N ARG A 22 -2.20 -0.95 5.47
CA ARG A 22 -1.69 -2.22 4.93
C ARG A 22 -2.51 -3.43 5.42
N VAL A 23 -2.90 -3.45 6.69
CA VAL A 23 -3.75 -4.51 7.24
C VAL A 23 -5.15 -4.44 6.64
N ALA A 24 -5.75 -3.23 6.59
CA ALA A 24 -7.08 -3.05 6.01
C ALA A 24 -7.14 -3.46 4.53
N ALA A 25 -6.08 -3.20 3.76
CA ALA A 25 -5.97 -3.61 2.37
C ALA A 25 -5.88 -5.14 2.22
N GLU A 26 -5.20 -5.84 3.13
CA GLU A 26 -5.21 -7.30 3.17
C GLU A 26 -6.62 -7.84 3.40
N MET A 27 -7.30 -7.29 4.40
CA MET A 27 -8.68 -7.69 4.73
C MET A 27 -9.63 -7.45 3.54
N ALA A 28 -9.42 -6.38 2.78
CA ALA A 28 -10.20 -6.10 1.57
C ALA A 28 -9.91 -7.13 0.47
N ARG A 29 -8.64 -7.42 0.20
CA ARG A 29 -8.20 -8.44 -0.77
C ARG A 29 -8.71 -9.84 -0.43
N GLU A 30 -8.76 -10.20 0.84
CA GLU A 30 -9.29 -11.49 1.29
C GLU A 30 -10.80 -11.62 1.12
N ARG A 31 -11.55 -10.52 1.28
CA ARG A 31 -13.02 -10.51 1.25
C ARG A 31 -13.62 -10.23 -0.13
N LEU A 32 -12.87 -9.57 -1.00
CA LEU A 32 -13.37 -9.09 -2.30
C LEU A 32 -12.52 -9.70 -3.41
N ALA A 33 -13.11 -10.63 -4.16
CA ALA A 33 -12.43 -11.37 -5.21
C ALA A 33 -11.89 -10.49 -6.36
N PHE A 34 -12.45 -9.29 -6.53
CA PHE A 34 -12.05 -8.31 -7.55
C PHE A 34 -11.04 -7.27 -7.03
N VAL A 35 -10.56 -7.40 -5.79
CA VAL A 35 -9.60 -6.47 -5.19
C VAL A 35 -8.24 -7.14 -5.07
N ASP A 36 -7.24 -6.50 -5.67
CA ASP A 36 -5.84 -6.87 -5.53
C ASP A 36 -5.07 -5.90 -4.63
N TYR A 37 -4.02 -6.41 -3.99
CA TYR A 37 -3.09 -5.61 -3.22
C TYR A 37 -1.80 -5.37 -4.01
N PHE A 38 -1.48 -4.10 -4.26
CA PHE A 38 -0.22 -3.69 -4.87
C PHE A 38 0.82 -3.31 -3.78
N PRO A 39 2.01 -3.95 -3.72
CA PRO A 39 2.99 -3.83 -2.62
C PRO A 39 3.82 -2.54 -2.67
N SER A 40 3.16 -1.39 -2.82
CA SER A 40 3.80 -0.07 -2.78
C SER A 40 4.30 0.31 -1.39
N TYR A 41 3.60 -0.13 -0.34
CA TYR A 41 3.97 0.14 1.05
C TYR A 41 5.32 -0.49 1.38
N GLU A 42 5.50 -1.78 1.11
CA GLU A 42 6.75 -2.51 1.29
C GLU A 42 7.85 -1.92 0.41
N SER A 43 7.54 -1.61 -0.86
CA SER A 43 8.53 -1.02 -1.76
C SER A 43 9.09 0.31 -1.24
N VAL A 44 8.27 1.16 -0.61
CA VAL A 44 8.74 2.45 -0.07
C VAL A 44 9.40 2.26 1.29
N THR A 45 8.83 1.44 2.17
CA THR A 45 9.31 1.29 3.55
C THR A 45 10.60 0.48 3.68
N LEU A 46 10.82 -0.51 2.81
CA LEU A 46 12.04 -1.33 2.79
C LEU A 46 13.17 -0.73 1.95
N THR A 47 12.89 0.34 1.20
CA THR A 47 13.94 1.09 0.50
C THR A 47 14.68 1.97 1.49
N ASP A 48 15.98 2.18 1.24
CA ASP A 48 16.77 3.11 2.01
C ASP A 48 16.06 4.47 2.13
N ARG A 49 15.94 4.96 3.37
CA ARG A 49 15.10 6.12 3.67
C ARG A 49 15.58 7.39 2.97
N SER A 50 16.89 7.53 2.74
CA SER A 50 17.47 8.69 2.07
C SER A 50 17.15 8.74 0.58
N ARG A 51 16.81 7.59 -0.01
CA ARG A 51 16.34 7.46 -1.39
C ARG A 51 14.82 7.47 -1.51
N ALA A 52 14.14 6.89 -0.54
CA ALA A 52 12.69 6.75 -0.55
C ALA A 52 11.96 8.07 -0.23
N TYR A 53 12.52 8.91 0.64
CA TYR A 53 11.88 10.15 1.09
C TYR A 53 12.72 11.37 0.78
N GLY A 54 12.03 12.50 0.56
CA GLY A 54 12.65 13.82 0.46
C GLY A 54 13.26 14.28 1.79
N PRO A 55 13.81 15.51 1.83
CA PRO A 55 14.48 16.07 3.00
C PRO A 55 13.58 16.18 4.24
N ASP A 56 12.26 16.28 4.03
CA ASP A 56 11.26 16.31 5.09
C ASP A 56 10.96 14.94 5.73
N ARG A 57 11.51 13.86 5.16
CA ARG A 57 11.34 12.47 5.61
C ARG A 57 9.88 11.99 5.65
N ILE A 58 8.95 12.69 5.01
CA ILE A 58 7.52 12.37 5.01
C ILE A 58 6.96 12.21 3.59
N HIS A 59 7.50 12.96 2.62
CA HIS A 59 7.10 12.86 1.23
C HIS A 59 8.01 11.90 0.47
N PRO A 60 7.47 10.96 -0.31
CA PRO A 60 8.28 10.11 -1.15
C PRO A 60 8.97 10.92 -2.26
N THR A 61 10.14 10.47 -2.70
CA THR A 61 10.84 11.09 -3.83
C THR A 61 10.11 10.84 -5.15
N ALA A 62 10.30 11.71 -6.14
CA ALA A 62 9.72 11.52 -7.47
C ALA A 62 10.19 10.20 -8.11
N GLU A 63 11.46 9.82 -7.90
CA GLU A 63 12.06 8.57 -8.40
C GLU A 63 11.30 7.34 -7.88
N ILE A 64 11.03 7.27 -6.57
CA ILE A 64 10.33 6.10 -6.01
C ILE A 64 8.87 6.06 -6.42
N VAL A 65 8.24 7.23 -6.63
CA VAL A 65 6.87 7.32 -7.16
C VAL A 65 6.84 6.78 -8.60
N GLU A 66 7.74 7.24 -9.46
CA GLU A 66 7.83 6.81 -10.85
C GLU A 66 8.05 5.28 -10.96
N LEU A 67 8.97 4.74 -10.15
CA LEU A 67 9.22 3.31 -10.08
C LEU A 67 7.96 2.51 -9.70
N ASN A 68 7.25 2.95 -8.65
CA ASN A 68 6.04 2.26 -8.17
C ASN A 68 4.89 2.36 -9.17
N VAL A 69 4.68 3.54 -9.76
CA VAL A 69 3.66 3.74 -10.80
C VAL A 69 3.99 2.90 -12.03
N GLY A 70 5.25 2.85 -12.47
CA GLY A 70 5.67 2.02 -13.59
C GLY A 70 5.39 0.53 -13.36
N ARG A 71 5.68 0.02 -12.16
CA ARG A 71 5.36 -1.36 -11.76
C ARG A 71 3.86 -1.62 -11.71
N MET A 72 3.09 -0.69 -11.17
CA MET A 72 1.62 -0.78 -11.13
C MET A 72 1.04 -0.82 -12.54
N LEU A 73 1.48 0.07 -13.43
CA LEU A 73 1.05 0.06 -14.82
C LEU A 73 1.46 -1.23 -15.52
N ALA A 74 2.67 -1.75 -15.31
CA ALA A 74 3.07 -3.02 -15.89
C ALA A 74 2.19 -4.19 -15.41
N ALA A 75 1.78 -4.19 -14.14
CA ALA A 75 0.94 -5.22 -13.56
C ALA A 75 -0.53 -5.15 -14.05
N TYR A 76 -1.10 -3.96 -14.20
CA TYR A 76 -2.54 -3.78 -14.45
C TYR A 76 -2.89 -3.25 -15.85
N ARG A 77 -1.92 -2.96 -16.72
CA ARG A 77 -2.16 -2.54 -18.12
C ARG A 77 -2.72 -3.66 -19.00
N GLN A 78 -2.50 -4.92 -18.63
CA GLN A 78 -3.07 -6.03 -19.39
C GLN A 78 -4.55 -6.19 -18.99
N GLY A 79 -5.44 -5.85 -19.92
CA GLY A 79 -6.89 -6.01 -19.78
C GLY A 79 -7.34 -7.48 -19.72
N PRO A 80 -8.66 -7.73 -19.68
CA PRO A 80 -9.37 -8.65 -18.76
C PRO A 80 -9.18 -10.17 -18.96
N ALA A 81 -8.11 -10.65 -19.59
CA ALA A 81 -7.84 -12.08 -19.72
C ALA A 81 -7.71 -12.79 -18.34
N ASP A 82 -7.27 -12.07 -17.30
CA ASP A 82 -7.09 -12.60 -15.95
C ASP A 82 -8.26 -12.26 -14.99
N CYS A 83 -9.17 -11.36 -15.36
CA CYS A 83 -10.36 -11.03 -14.55
C CYS A 83 -11.38 -12.19 -14.49
N ALA A 84 -11.32 -13.14 -15.43
CA ALA A 84 -12.17 -14.33 -15.43
C ALA A 84 -11.68 -15.43 -14.46
N ALA A 85 -10.52 -15.25 -13.81
CA ALA A 85 -9.89 -16.26 -12.98
C ALA A 85 -9.86 -15.88 -11.48
N ALA A 86 -10.64 -14.89 -11.03
CA ALA A 86 -10.82 -14.71 -9.60
C ALA A 86 -11.64 -15.92 -9.08
N PRO A 87 -11.04 -16.84 -8.29
CA PRO A 87 -11.83 -17.89 -7.68
C PRO A 87 -12.90 -17.24 -6.83
N ASP A 88 -14.12 -17.75 -6.90
CA ASP A 88 -15.23 -17.35 -6.05
C ASP A 88 -14.84 -17.58 -4.57
N ARG A 89 -14.19 -16.59 -3.96
CA ARG A 89 -13.80 -16.60 -2.54
C ARG A 89 -14.89 -16.01 -1.65
N VAL A 90 -16.15 -16.08 -2.08
CA VAL A 90 -17.30 -15.86 -1.19
C VAL A 90 -17.49 -17.13 -0.37
N GLY A 91 -16.69 -17.30 0.68
CA GLY A 91 -16.77 -18.51 1.49
C GLY A 91 -15.87 -18.52 2.73
N ALA A 92 -16.33 -17.84 3.78
CA ALA A 92 -16.32 -18.27 5.18
C ALA A 92 -16.14 -17.06 6.11
N ALA A 93 -17.25 -16.59 6.68
CA ALA A 93 -17.18 -15.84 7.93
C ALA A 93 -16.46 -16.71 8.98
N PRO A 94 -15.59 -16.14 9.84
CA PRO A 94 -15.03 -16.89 10.95
C PRO A 94 -16.18 -17.36 11.85
N LYS A 95 -16.34 -18.67 12.00
CA LYS A 95 -17.24 -19.27 13.01
C LYS A 95 -16.62 -19.01 14.37
N ASN A 96 -17.18 -18.03 15.09
CA ASN A 96 -17.08 -17.94 16.55
C ASN A 96 -18.40 -18.42 17.15
#